data_AF-G0UJ85-F1
#
_entry.id   AF-G0UJ85-F1
#
_cell.length_a   1.000
_cell.length_b   1.000
_cell.length_c   1.000
_cell.angle_alpha   90.00
_cell.angle_beta   90.00
_cell.angle_gamma   90.00
#
_symmetry.space_group_name_H-M   'P 1'
#
loop_
_entity.id
_entity.type
_entity.pdbx_description
1 polymer ?
#
loop_
_entity_poly.entity_id
_entity_poly.type
_entity_poly.pdbx_seq_one_letter_code
_entity_poly.pdbx_strand_id
1 'polypeptide(L)'
;MKRMPFREIACLCDRLQSCKGSDIHIRNVVSDSIRTRVLDSSTLPLLIQRLVLDGGWEVALQVAQSSHLDKRGIQLDHNIWPIIERSSPCDDSRRAVRKALVHLFAAVSAPPRK
;
A
#
# COMPACT_ATOMS: atom_id res chain seq x y z
N MET A 1 5.76 -24.73 -6.98
CA MET A 1 5.46 -23.29 -7.14
C MET A 1 4.30 -22.95 -6.20
N LYS A 2 4.49 -22.02 -5.24
CA LYS A 2 3.37 -21.57 -4.38
C LYS A 2 2.34 -20.87 -5.27
N ARG A 3 1.08 -21.33 -5.24
CA ARG A 3 -0.02 -20.67 -5.97
C ARG A 3 -0.10 -19.24 -5.48
N MET A 4 0.01 -18.28 -6.41
CA MET A 4 -0.21 -16.87 -6.08
C MET A 4 -1.65 -16.71 -5.56
N PRO A 5 -1.85 -16.06 -4.39
CA PRO A 5 -3.14 -16.00 -3.72
C PRO A 5 -4.06 -14.93 -4.35
N PHE A 6 -4.30 -15.01 -5.67
CA PHE A 6 -5.08 -14.01 -6.41
C PHE A 6 -6.48 -13.74 -5.82
N ARG A 7 -7.16 -14.79 -5.33
CA ARG A 7 -8.47 -14.65 -4.69
C ARG A 7 -8.40 -13.93 -3.35
N GLU A 8 -7.36 -14.19 -2.56
CA GLU A 8 -7.17 -13.58 -1.25
C GLU A 8 -6.77 -12.11 -1.41
N ILE A 9 -5.94 -11.79 -2.42
CA ILE A 9 -5.62 -10.41 -2.80
C ILE A 9 -6.87 -9.68 -3.25
N ALA A 10 -7.71 -10.29 -4.11
CA ALA A 10 -8.97 -9.67 -4.54
C ALA A 10 -9.90 -9.36 -3.35
N CYS A 11 -10.12 -10.35 -2.48
CA CYS A 11 -10.93 -10.17 -1.28
C CYS A 11 -10.34 -9.09 -0.35
N LEU A 12 -9.02 -9.02 -0.24
CA LEU A 12 -8.35 -7.99 0.53
C LEU A 12 -8.52 -6.59 -0.09
N CYS A 13 -8.43 -6.46 -1.41
CA CYS A 13 -8.73 -5.20 -2.11
C CYS A 13 -10.16 -4.75 -1.83
N ASP A 14 -11.15 -5.63 -1.95
CA ASP A 14 -12.56 -5.32 -1.69
C ASP A 14 -12.77 -4.88 -0.23
N ARG A 15 -12.15 -5.59 0.73
CA ARG A 15 -12.21 -5.23 2.16
C ARG A 15 -11.59 -3.86 2.42
N LEU A 16 -10.42 -3.58 1.85
CA LEU A 16 -9.75 -2.28 2.00
C LEU A 16 -10.58 -1.15 1.38
N GLN A 17 -11.19 -1.37 0.21
CA GLN A 17 -12.07 -0.38 -0.42
C GLN A 17 -13.34 -0.14 0.39
N SER A 18 -13.94 -1.17 0.99
CA SER A 18 -15.12 -1.02 1.87
C SER A 18 -14.82 -0.17 3.11
N CYS A 19 -13.54 -0.07 3.50
CA CYS A 19 -13.07 0.73 4.62
C CYS A 19 -12.64 2.15 4.22
N LYS A 20 -12.85 2.55 2.96
CA LYS A 20 -12.49 3.87 2.45
C LYS A 20 -13.09 4.97 3.33
N GLY A 21 -12.24 5.91 3.76
CA GLY A 21 -12.62 7.01 4.66
C GLY A 21 -12.43 6.71 6.15
N SER A 22 -12.02 5.49 6.54
CA SER A 22 -11.64 5.16 7.92
C SER A 22 -10.20 4.63 8.00
N ASP A 23 -9.29 5.52 8.37
CA ASP A 23 -7.86 5.20 8.55
C ASP A 23 -7.64 4.08 9.57
N ILE A 24 -8.45 4.06 10.63
CA ILE A 24 -8.34 3.04 11.69
C ILE A 24 -8.70 1.66 11.12
N HIS A 25 -9.78 1.57 10.34
CA HIS A 25 -10.20 0.29 9.75
C HIS A 25 -9.18 -0.20 8.71
N ILE A 26 -8.66 0.70 7.87
CA ILE A 26 -7.62 0.34 6.89
C ILE A 26 -6.36 -0.17 7.61
N ARG A 27 -5.91 0.50 8.68
CA ARG A 27 -4.77 0.02 9.48
C ARG A 27 -5.01 -1.35 10.10
N ASN A 28 -6.21 -1.61 10.63
CA ASN A 28 -6.57 -2.91 11.19
C ASN A 28 -6.55 -4.00 10.13
N VAL A 29 -7.18 -3.76 8.97
CA VAL A 29 -7.18 -4.70 7.85
C VAL A 29 -5.75 -4.98 7.37
N VAL A 30 -4.90 -3.97 7.23
CA VAL A 30 -3.49 -4.16 6.86
C VAL A 30 -2.75 -5.01 7.89
N SER A 31 -2.89 -4.70 9.19
CA SER A 31 -2.25 -5.44 10.27
C SER A 31 -2.65 -6.92 10.27
N ASP A 32 -3.96 -7.20 10.14
CA ASP A 32 -4.50 -8.56 10.08
C ASP A 32 -4.01 -9.32 8.84
N SER A 33 -3.91 -8.63 7.70
CA SER A 33 -3.46 -9.21 6.44
C SER A 33 -1.99 -9.60 6.48
N ILE A 34 -1.16 -8.82 7.16
CA ILE A 34 0.24 -9.16 7.40
C ILE A 34 0.33 -10.34 8.38
N ARG A 35 -0.47 -10.34 9.46
CA ARG A 35 -0.51 -11.44 10.44
C ARG A 35 -0.90 -12.77 9.79
N THR A 36 -1.85 -12.74 8.85
CA THR A 36 -2.34 -13.90 8.11
C THR A 36 -1.48 -14.27 6.90
N ARG A 37 -0.40 -13.52 6.64
CA ARG A 37 0.53 -13.70 5.50
C ARG A 37 -0.13 -13.56 4.11
N VAL A 38 -1.28 -12.89 4.03
CA VAL A 38 -1.88 -12.49 2.74
C VAL A 38 -1.16 -11.28 2.18
N LEU A 39 -0.72 -10.37 3.06
CA LEU A 39 0.07 -9.19 2.71
C LEU A 39 1.54 -9.37 3.14
N ASP A 40 2.42 -9.52 2.16
CA ASP A 40 3.87 -9.59 2.33
C ASP A 40 4.60 -8.82 1.22
N SER A 41 5.94 -8.87 1.19
CA SER A 41 6.74 -8.16 0.18
C SER A 41 6.47 -8.61 -1.26
N SER A 42 5.99 -9.84 -1.47
CA SER A 42 5.66 -10.38 -2.78
C SER A 42 4.25 -10.03 -3.24
N THR A 43 3.30 -9.88 -2.31
CA THR A 43 1.89 -9.59 -2.63
C THR A 43 1.56 -8.10 -2.56
N LEU A 44 2.34 -7.30 -1.83
CA LEU A 44 2.13 -5.86 -1.70
C LEU A 44 2.08 -5.13 -3.06
N PRO A 45 3.02 -5.35 -4.02
CA PRO A 45 2.95 -4.69 -5.33
C PRO A 45 1.68 -5.04 -6.09
N LEU A 46 1.26 -6.30 -6.04
CA LEU A 46 0.05 -6.80 -6.72
C LEU A 46 -1.22 -6.17 -6.13
N LEU A 47 -1.27 -6.05 -4.81
CA LEU A 47 -2.37 -5.41 -4.10
C LEU A 47 -2.48 -3.92 -4.44
N ILE A 48 -1.36 -3.20 -4.42
CA ILE A 48 -1.32 -1.77 -4.75
C ILE A 48 -1.76 -1.55 -6.21
N GLN A 49 -1.21 -2.33 -7.14
CA GLN A 49 -1.58 -2.25 -8.55
C GLN A 49 -3.08 -2.47 -8.75
N ARG A 50 -3.66 -3.46 -8.09
CA ARG A 50 -5.09 -3.75 -8.19
C ARG A 50 -5.96 -2.65 -7.59
N LEU A 51 -5.64 -2.18 -6.39
CA LEU A 51 -6.36 -1.07 -5.76
C LEU A 51 -6.37 0.17 -6.65
N VAL A 52 -5.24 0.48 -7.28
CA VAL A 52 -5.12 1.59 -8.22
C VAL A 52 -5.97 1.39 -9.48
N LEU A 53 -5.94 0.19 -10.07
CA LEU A 53 -6.76 -0.13 -11.26
C LEU A 53 -8.26 0.01 -10.98
N ASP A 54 -8.68 -0.32 -9.75
CA ASP A 54 -10.08 -0.22 -9.31
C ASP A 54 -10.44 1.21 -8.84
N GLY A 55 -9.59 2.22 -9.10
CA GLY A 55 -9.82 3.62 -8.74
C GLY A 55 -9.57 3.98 -7.27
N GLY A 56 -9.09 3.03 -6.47
CA GLY A 56 -8.81 3.14 -5.03
C GLY A 56 -7.42 3.70 -4.71
N TRP A 57 -6.95 4.71 -5.45
CA TRP A 57 -5.60 5.28 -5.28
C TRP A 57 -5.32 5.83 -3.86
N GLU A 58 -6.34 6.42 -3.21
CA GLU A 58 -6.25 6.92 -1.83
C GLU A 58 -5.98 5.77 -0.85
N VAL A 59 -6.72 4.67 -1.00
CA VAL A 59 -6.58 3.48 -0.18
C VAL A 59 -5.22 2.83 -0.44
N ALA A 60 -4.77 2.77 -1.70
CA ALA A 60 -3.44 2.30 -2.05
C ALA A 60 -2.33 3.12 -1.38
N LEU A 61 -2.45 4.46 -1.38
CA LEU A 61 -1.51 5.34 -0.69
C LEU A 61 -1.51 5.10 0.83
N GLN A 62 -2.69 4.93 1.43
CA GLN A 62 -2.80 4.67 2.87
C GLN A 62 -2.21 3.32 3.27
N VAL A 63 -2.38 2.28 2.43
CA VAL A 63 -1.73 0.98 2.63
C VAL A 63 -0.21 1.14 2.56
N ALA A 64 0.30 1.86 1.55
CA ALA A 64 1.73 2.14 1.41
C ALA A 64 2.30 2.93 2.61
N GLN A 65 1.50 3.81 3.22
CA GLN A 65 1.90 4.58 4.41
C GLN A 65 1.77 3.81 5.73
N SER A 66 1.29 2.58 5.72
CA SER A 66 1.04 1.84 6.95
C SER A 66 2.35 1.47 7.64
N SER A 67 2.54 1.98 8.86
CA SER A 67 3.68 1.65 9.73
C SER A 67 3.77 0.16 10.09
N HIS A 68 2.71 -0.63 9.85
CA HIS A 68 2.74 -2.08 10.01
C HIS A 68 3.64 -2.76 8.98
N LEU A 69 3.81 -2.17 7.79
CA LEU A 69 4.73 -2.66 6.77
C LEU A 69 6.18 -2.55 7.27
N ASP A 70 6.56 -1.36 7.76
CA ASP A 70 7.90 -1.10 8.30
C ASP A 70 8.23 -2.00 9.50
N LYS A 71 7.29 -2.12 10.46
CA LYS A 71 7.45 -2.98 11.64
C LYS A 71 7.67 -4.45 11.30
N ARG A 72 7.27 -4.88 10.10
CA ARG A 72 7.38 -6.26 9.62
C ARG A 72 8.44 -6.41 8.54
N GLY A 73 9.21 -5.37 8.25
CA GLY A 73 10.28 -5.37 7.25
C GLY A 73 9.77 -5.53 5.81
N ILE A 74 8.50 -5.20 5.55
CA ILE A 74 7.91 -5.27 4.22
C ILE A 74 8.28 -3.99 3.47
N GLN A 75 9.30 -4.09 2.62
CA GLN A 75 9.75 -2.95 1.83
C GLN A 75 8.80 -2.65 0.66
N LEU A 76 8.57 -1.36 0.44
CA LEU A 76 7.85 -0.86 -0.73
C LEU A 76 8.77 -0.89 -1.95
N ASP A 77 8.31 -1.51 -3.02
CA ASP A 77 9.01 -1.46 -4.31
C ASP A 77 8.88 -0.05 -4.90
N HIS A 78 10.00 0.59 -5.26
CA HIS A 78 10.01 1.89 -5.93
C HIS A 78 9.15 1.92 -7.22
N ASN A 79 8.94 0.78 -7.87
CA ASN A 79 8.10 0.67 -9.07
C ASN A 79 6.62 0.96 -8.81
N ILE A 80 6.13 0.87 -7.57
CA ILE A 80 4.73 1.21 -7.25
C ILE A 80 4.48 2.71 -7.21
N TRP A 81 5.53 3.51 -7.04
CA TRP A 81 5.45 4.97 -6.95
C TRP A 81 4.80 5.58 -8.20
N PRO A 82 5.31 5.36 -9.43
CA PRO A 82 4.68 5.91 -10.62
C PRO A 82 3.25 5.37 -10.84
N ILE A 83 2.92 4.19 -10.29
CA ILE A 83 1.57 3.59 -10.41
C ILE A 83 0.55 4.41 -9.61
N ILE A 84 0.83 4.65 -8.31
CA ILE A 84 -0.07 5.43 -7.45
C ILE A 84 -0.14 6.89 -7.94
N GLU A 85 0.99 7.48 -8.31
CA GLU A 85 1.03 8.86 -8.78
C GLU A 85 0.21 9.06 -10.07
N ARG A 86 0.39 8.21 -11.09
CA ARG A 86 -0.36 8.35 -12.35
C ARG A 86 -1.85 8.09 -12.21
N SER A 87 -2.26 7.33 -11.20
CA SER A 87 -3.67 7.03 -10.94
C SER A 87 -4.45 8.15 -10.25
N SER A 88 -3.75 9.18 -9.77
CA SER A 88 -4.37 10.31 -9.10
C SER A 88 -5.08 11.24 -10.10
N PRO A 89 -6.33 11.66 -9.84
CA PRO A 89 -7.23 12.23 -10.84
C PRO A 89 -6.84 13.65 -11.31
N CYS A 90 -6.12 14.41 -10.50
CA CYS A 90 -5.71 15.78 -10.82
C CYS A 90 -4.28 16.09 -10.38
N ASP A 91 -3.73 17.21 -10.87
CA ASP A 91 -2.36 17.64 -10.56
C ASP A 91 -2.15 17.89 -9.06
N ASP A 92 -3.16 18.38 -8.35
CA ASP A 92 -3.07 18.62 -6.90
C ASP A 92 -2.97 17.31 -6.11
N SER A 93 -3.81 16.32 -6.45
CA SER A 93 -3.72 14.96 -5.89
C SER A 93 -2.36 14.34 -6.21
N ARG A 94 -1.86 14.50 -7.44
CA ARG A 94 -0.53 14.02 -7.83
C ARG A 94 0.59 14.65 -6.99
N ARG A 95 0.56 15.96 -6.77
CA ARG A 95 1.54 16.63 -5.89
C ARG A 95 1.44 16.16 -4.45
N ALA A 96 0.23 15.98 -3.92
CA ALA A 96 0.02 15.47 -2.56
C ALA A 96 0.57 14.04 -2.41
N VAL A 97 0.27 13.15 -3.35
CA VAL A 97 0.80 11.79 -3.43
C VAL A 97 2.32 11.81 -3.54
N ARG A 98 2.90 12.65 -4.40
CA ARG A 98 4.36 12.78 -4.52
C ARG A 98 5.00 13.20 -3.21
N LYS A 99 4.46 14.20 -2.50
CA LYS A 99 4.96 14.61 -1.18
C LYS A 99 4.89 13.46 -0.17
N ALA A 100 3.75 12.77 -0.12
CA ALA A 100 3.55 11.62 0.74
C ALA A 100 4.57 10.49 0.48
N LEU A 101 4.79 10.15 -0.78
CA LEU A 101 5.72 9.08 -1.17
C LEU A 101 7.18 9.48 -0.91
N VAL A 102 7.57 10.75 -1.15
CA VAL A 102 8.91 11.25 -0.79
C VAL A 102 9.18 11.08 0.70
N HIS A 103 8.21 11.41 1.57
CA HIS A 103 8.38 11.22 3.01
C HIS A 103 8.59 9.75 3.40
N LEU A 104 7.86 8.82 2.77
CA LEU A 104 7.99 7.38 3.02
C LEU A 104 9.36 6.86 2.58
N PHE A 105 9.81 7.17 1.36
CA PHE A 105 11.06 6.65 0.84
C PHE A 105 12.31 7.35 1.41
N ALA A 106 12.20 8.62 1.80
CA ALA A 106 13.25 9.30 2.55
C ALA A 106 13.45 8.68 3.95
N ALA A 107 12.37 8.21 4.59
CA ALA A 107 12.46 7.49 5.86
C ALA A 107 13.08 6.09 5.68
N VAL A 108 12.79 5.40 4.58
CA VAL A 108 13.39 4.09 4.24
C VAL A 108 14.88 4.19 3.91
N SER A 109 15.33 5.32 3.36
CA SER A 109 16.73 5.56 2.98
C SER A 109 17.61 6.14 4.10
N ALA A 110 17.03 6.45 5.27
CA ALA A 110 17.81 6.94 6.40
C ALA A 110 18.56 5.78 7.07
N PRO A 111 19.88 5.89 7.31
CA PRO A 111 20.60 4.84 8.03
C PRO A 111 20.00 4.67 9.43
N PRO A 112 19.95 3.43 9.96
CA PRO A 112 19.45 3.19 11.30
C PRO A 112 20.26 4.04 12.29
N ARG A 113 19.60 4.96 12.99
CA ARG A 113 20.22 5.67 14.10
C ARG A 113 20.54 4.61 15.17
N LYS A 114 21.84 4.42 15.40
CA LYS A 114 22.39 3.60 16.50
C LYS A 114 21.97 4.15 17.85
#